data_AF-A0A0C1ZM48-F1
#
_entry.id   AF-A0A0C1ZM48-F1
#
_cell.length_a   1.000
_cell.length_b   1.000
_cell.length_c   1.000
_cell.angle_alpha   90.00
_cell.angle_beta   90.00
_cell.angle_gamma   90.00
#
_symmetry.space_group_name_H-M   'P 1'
#
loop_
_entity.id
_entity.type
_entity.pdbx_description
1 polymer ?
#
loop_
_entity_poly.entity_id
_entity_poly.type
_entity_poly.pdbx_seq_one_letter_code
_entity_poly.pdbx_strand_id
1 'polypeptide(L)'
;MLGYDPRNDIAINTQQVFDFSEDSSLAIMSALANELPRRLHTPENDGVRFWDFFDGICNESPATSEQVRSVLRQLSLDREVEIHDPDKGRRRPGVKIHNNDRIHLPRQLTFDMGKSRAD
;
A
#
# COMPACT_ATOMS: atom_id res chain seq x y z
N MET A 1 -48.62 1.58 -19.33
CA MET A 1 -47.66 1.56 -18.21
C MET A 1 -46.61 0.52 -18.55
N LEU A 2 -45.41 0.94 -18.97
CA LEU A 2 -44.30 0.04 -19.26
C LEU A 2 -43.67 -0.38 -17.94
N GLY A 3 -43.98 -1.59 -17.49
CA GLY A 3 -43.34 -2.19 -16.32
C GLY A 3 -41.97 -2.71 -16.71
N TYR A 4 -40.94 -2.23 -16.03
CA TYR A 4 -39.59 -2.78 -16.15
C TYR A 4 -39.61 -4.26 -15.71
N ASP A 5 -39.22 -5.17 -16.60
CA ASP A 5 -39.07 -6.59 -16.29
C ASP A 5 -37.59 -6.94 -16.11
N PRO A 6 -37.11 -7.12 -14.85
CA PRO A 6 -35.71 -7.42 -14.57
C PRO A 6 -35.26 -8.79 -15.09
N ARG A 7 -36.17 -9.66 -15.53
CA ARG A 7 -35.84 -10.99 -16.05
C ARG A 7 -35.28 -10.94 -17.48
N ASN A 8 -35.61 -9.89 -18.24
CA ASN A 8 -35.07 -9.66 -19.58
C ASN A 8 -33.68 -9.01 -19.57
N ASP A 9 -33.24 -8.52 -18.42
CA ASP A 9 -31.97 -7.81 -18.29
C ASP A 9 -30.76 -8.77 -18.27
N ILE A 10 -30.98 -10.03 -17.85
CA ILE A 10 -29.93 -11.07 -17.80
C ILE A 10 -29.42 -11.43 -19.21
N ALA A 11 -30.26 -11.28 -20.24
CA ALA A 11 -29.87 -11.57 -21.63
C ALA A 11 -29.10 -10.43 -22.31
N ILE A 12 -29.13 -9.21 -21.74
CA ILE A 12 -28.50 -8.00 -22.31
C ILE A 12 -27.29 -7.55 -21.47
N ASN A 13 -27.27 -7.86 -20.17
CA ASN A 13 -26.13 -7.59 -19.31
C ASN A 13 -24.96 -8.55 -19.60
N THR A 14 -24.22 -8.23 -20.64
CA THR A 14 -22.75 -8.31 -20.61
C THR A 14 -22.22 -7.29 -19.61
N GLN A 15 -22.74 -7.30 -18.38
CA GLN A 15 -22.10 -6.65 -17.26
C GLN A 15 -20.78 -7.40 -17.12
N GLN A 16 -19.73 -6.86 -17.72
CA GLN A 16 -18.38 -7.27 -17.43
C GLN A 16 -18.30 -7.27 -15.92
N VAL A 17 -18.06 -8.45 -15.36
CA VAL A 17 -17.75 -8.58 -13.94
C VAL A 17 -16.62 -7.58 -13.73
N PHE A 18 -16.91 -6.48 -13.03
CA PHE A 18 -15.92 -5.48 -12.72
C PHE A 18 -14.93 -6.17 -11.77
N ASP A 19 -13.93 -6.82 -12.37
CA ASP A 19 -12.91 -7.55 -11.66
C ASP A 19 -11.80 -6.56 -11.31
N PHE A 20 -11.97 -5.90 -10.17
CA PHE A 20 -11.00 -4.94 -9.64
C PHE A 20 -9.79 -5.63 -8.98
N SER A 21 -9.52 -6.91 -9.26
CA SER A 21 -8.60 -7.71 -8.45
C SER A 21 -7.14 -7.63 -8.92
N GLU A 22 -6.88 -7.86 -10.21
CA GLU A 22 -5.51 -8.04 -10.70
C GLU A 22 -4.82 -6.72 -11.10
N ASP A 23 -5.45 -5.91 -11.96
CA ASP A 23 -4.91 -4.60 -12.38
C ASP A 23 -4.76 -3.62 -11.20
N SER A 24 -5.69 -3.67 -10.24
CA SER A 24 -5.64 -2.79 -9.07
C SER A 24 -4.43 -3.08 -8.19
N SER A 25 -4.03 -4.35 -8.04
CA SER A 25 -2.91 -4.70 -7.14
C SER A 25 -1.58 -4.14 -7.66
N LEU A 26 -1.35 -4.20 -8.97
CA LEU A 26 -0.18 -3.60 -9.61
C LEU A 26 -0.23 -2.07 -9.58
N ALA A 27 -1.40 -1.47 -9.84
CA ALA A 27 -1.59 -0.03 -9.73
C ALA A 27 -1.29 0.46 -8.30
N ILE A 28 -1.82 -0.24 -7.28
CA ILE A 28 -1.54 0.02 -5.87
C ILE A 28 -0.06 -0.15 -5.58
N MET A 29 0.60 -1.23 -6.01
CA MET A 29 2.05 -1.40 -5.84
C MET A 29 2.85 -0.23 -6.43
N SER A 30 2.49 0.22 -7.63
CA SER A 30 3.17 1.33 -8.28
C SER A 30 2.93 2.66 -7.57
N ALA A 31 1.70 2.90 -7.09
CA ALA A 31 1.35 4.08 -6.30
C ALA A 31 2.12 4.06 -4.97
N LEU A 32 2.13 2.91 -4.26
CA LEU A 32 2.90 2.68 -3.05
C LEU A 32 4.39 2.99 -3.28
N ALA A 33 5.01 2.39 -4.29
CA ALA A 33 6.43 2.58 -4.57
C ALA A 33 6.80 4.04 -4.91
N ASN A 34 5.91 4.78 -5.55
CA ASN A 34 6.13 6.18 -5.91
C ASN A 34 5.83 7.15 -4.77
N GLU A 35 4.80 6.88 -3.97
CA GLU A 35 4.32 7.77 -2.92
C GLU A 35 5.01 7.54 -1.58
N LEU A 36 5.35 6.28 -1.23
CA LEU A 36 6.01 5.96 0.04
C LEU A 36 7.30 6.77 0.22
N PRO A 37 8.21 6.86 -0.77
CA PRO A 37 9.39 7.71 -0.63
C PRO A 37 9.06 9.17 -0.39
N ARG A 38 8.08 9.75 -1.09
CA ARG A 38 7.72 11.17 -0.93
C ARG A 38 7.06 11.46 0.41
N ARG A 39 6.15 10.59 0.85
CA ARG A 39 5.38 10.76 2.10
C ARG A 39 6.19 10.39 3.34
N LEU A 40 7.23 9.56 3.18
CA LEU A 40 8.16 9.19 4.26
C LEU A 40 9.39 10.10 4.34
N HIS A 41 9.61 10.98 3.34
CA HIS A 41 10.66 12.01 3.38
C HIS A 41 10.29 13.23 4.23
N THR A 42 9.62 13.00 5.36
CA THR A 42 9.36 14.04 6.35
C THR A 42 10.56 14.07 7.30
N PRO A 43 11.11 15.24 7.68
CA PRO A 43 12.23 15.34 8.63
C PRO A 43 11.94 14.68 9.99
N GLU A 44 10.68 14.38 10.27
CA GLU A 44 10.20 13.62 11.41
C GLU A 44 10.18 12.12 11.05
N ASN A 45 11.11 11.37 11.63
CA ASN A 45 11.34 9.92 11.44
C ASN A 45 10.22 9.03 12.01
N ASP A 46 9.00 9.55 12.14
CA ASP A 46 7.90 8.93 12.88
C ASP A 46 7.01 8.04 11.99
N GLY A 47 7.34 7.92 10.69
CA GLY A 47 6.59 7.10 9.74
C GLY A 47 5.19 7.67 9.45
N VAL A 48 4.47 7.04 8.53
CA VAL A 48 3.11 7.45 8.14
C VAL A 48 2.10 6.44 8.68
N ARG A 49 1.01 6.90 9.31
CA ARG A 49 -0.04 5.99 9.78
C ARG A 49 -0.75 5.35 8.59
N PHE A 50 -1.11 4.08 8.71
CA PHE A 50 -1.82 3.36 7.66
C PHE A 50 -3.08 4.09 7.19
N TRP A 51 -3.85 4.67 8.11
CA TRP A 51 -5.09 5.35 7.75
C TRP A 51 -4.86 6.60 6.89
N ASP A 52 -3.94 7.48 7.30
CA ASP A 52 -3.61 8.70 6.55
C ASP A 52 -3.06 8.36 5.16
N PHE A 53 -2.29 7.27 5.10
CA PHE A 53 -1.76 6.75 3.87
C PHE A 53 -2.84 6.19 2.93
N PHE A 54 -3.76 5.39 3.47
CA PHE A 54 -4.88 4.81 2.75
C PHE A 54 -5.83 5.89 2.20
N ASP A 55 -6.13 6.91 2.99
CA ASP A 55 -6.99 8.03 2.58
C ASP A 55 -6.43 8.74 1.35
N GLY A 56 -5.10 8.91 1.28
CA GLY A 56 -4.42 9.44 0.09
C GLY A 56 -4.57 8.56 -1.15
N ILE A 57 -4.52 7.22 -1.00
CA ILE A 57 -4.62 6.27 -2.12
C ILE A 57 -6.05 6.14 -2.65
N CYS A 58 -7.06 6.27 -1.78
CA CYS A 58 -8.46 6.24 -2.20
C CYS A 58 -8.81 7.34 -3.21
N ASN A 59 -8.07 8.44 -3.24
CA ASN A 59 -8.25 9.50 -4.22
C ASN A 59 -7.70 9.14 -5.61
N GLU A 60 -6.76 8.20 -5.70
CA GLU A 60 -6.05 7.85 -6.93
C GLU A 60 -6.51 6.52 -7.53
N SER A 61 -7.11 5.65 -6.71
CA SER A 61 -7.59 4.34 -7.15
C SER A 61 -8.80 3.86 -6.33
N PRO A 62 -9.70 3.05 -6.91
CA PRO A 62 -10.79 2.40 -6.18
C PRO A 62 -10.30 1.24 -5.29
N ALA A 63 -9.09 1.34 -4.73
CA ALA A 63 -8.48 0.33 -3.90
C ALA A 63 -9.20 0.19 -2.56
N THR A 64 -9.49 -1.05 -2.17
CA THR A 64 -10.01 -1.36 -0.83
C THR A 64 -8.89 -1.36 0.20
N SER A 65 -9.24 -1.08 1.47
CA SER A 65 -8.25 -1.13 2.56
C SER A 65 -7.61 -2.51 2.72
N GLU A 66 -8.31 -3.60 2.35
CA GLU A 66 -7.76 -4.95 2.38
C GLU A 66 -6.72 -5.17 1.29
N GLN A 67 -6.94 -4.66 0.08
CA GLN A 67 -5.95 -4.71 -1.00
C GLN A 67 -4.68 -3.94 -0.59
N VAL A 68 -4.81 -2.72 -0.07
CA VAL A 68 -3.65 -1.93 0.37
C VAL A 68 -2.89 -2.64 1.50
N ARG A 69 -3.59 -3.25 2.46
CA ARG A 69 -2.95 -4.07 3.51
C ARG A 69 -2.24 -5.30 2.93
N SER A 70 -2.83 -5.96 1.94
CA SER A 70 -2.22 -7.13 1.28
C SER A 70 -0.91 -6.73 0.60
N VAL A 71 -0.91 -5.62 -0.12
CA VAL A 71 0.29 -5.13 -0.80
C VAL A 71 1.35 -4.65 0.19
N LEU A 72 0.98 -3.88 1.22
CA LEU A 72 1.94 -3.47 2.26
C LEU A 72 2.51 -4.67 3.02
N ARG A 73 1.72 -5.73 3.21
CA ARG A 73 2.21 -7.00 3.77
C ARG A 73 3.27 -7.61 2.87
N GLN A 74 3.03 -7.64 1.56
CA GLN A 74 3.98 -8.15 0.58
C GLN A 74 5.28 -7.32 0.58
N LEU A 75 5.18 -6.00 0.51
CA LEU A 75 6.34 -5.09 0.61
C LEU A 75 7.11 -5.28 1.92
N SER A 76 6.41 -5.58 3.02
CA SER A 76 7.07 -5.86 4.30
C SER A 76 7.84 -7.18 4.29
N LEU A 77 7.31 -8.22 3.63
CA LEU A 77 8.03 -9.48 3.40
C LEU A 77 9.28 -9.26 2.56
N ASP A 78 9.15 -8.44 1.52
CA ASP A 78 10.24 -8.08 0.60
C ASP A 78 11.25 -7.10 1.24
N ARG A 79 10.96 -6.64 2.48
CA ARG A 79 11.76 -5.68 3.27
C ARG A 79 11.88 -4.29 2.65
N GLU A 80 10.98 -3.96 1.73
CA GLU A 80 10.83 -2.63 1.14
C GLU A 80 10.14 -1.64 2.10
N VAL A 81 9.41 -2.14 3.10
CA VAL A 81 8.81 -1.33 4.19
C VAL A 81 8.93 -2.02 5.55
N GLU A 82 8.97 -1.21 6.60
CA GLU A 82 8.87 -1.66 7.98
C GLU A 82 7.55 -1.18 8.59
N ILE A 83 6.83 -2.10 9.25
CA ILE A 83 5.56 -1.78 9.92
C ILE A 83 5.80 -1.71 11.42
N HIS A 84 5.40 -0.61 12.05
CA HIS A 84 5.57 -0.35 13.47
C HIS A 84 4.22 -0.23 14.15
N ASP A 85 4.06 -0.96 15.24
CA ASP A 85 2.99 -0.73 16.20
C ASP A 85 3.35 0.51 17.05
N PRO A 86 2.40 1.43 17.31
CA PRO A 86 2.68 2.64 18.07
C PRO A 86 3.14 2.37 19.51
N ASP A 87 2.74 1.23 20.11
CA ASP A 87 3.05 0.88 21.50
C ASP A 87 4.13 -0.21 21.59
N LYS A 88 4.12 -1.15 20.63
CA LYS A 88 4.94 -2.38 20.68
C LYS A 88 6.17 -2.34 19.77
N GLY A 89 6.38 -1.26 19.03
CA GLY A 89 7.52 -1.08 18.14
C GLY A 89 7.41 -1.90 16.85
N ARG A 90 8.55 -2.26 16.26
CA ARG A 90 8.60 -2.91 14.94
C ARG A 90 7.88 -4.28 14.94
N ARG A 91 6.91 -4.44 14.04
CA ARG A 91 6.23 -5.70 13.78
C ARG A 91 7.09 -6.65 12.94
N ARG A 92 6.83 -7.95 13.07
CA ARG A 92 7.43 -8.97 12.19
C ARG A 92 6.95 -8.75 10.74
N PRO A 93 7.79 -9.02 9.73
CA PRO A 93 7.38 -9.01 8.33
C PRO A 93 6.17 -9.91 8.08
N GLY A 94 5.27 -9.49 7.18
CA GLY A 94 4.16 -10.33 6.73
C GLY A 94 2.95 -10.43 7.66
N VAL A 95 2.91 -9.69 8.78
CA VAL A 95 1.78 -9.75 9.72
C VAL A 95 0.57 -8.93 9.25
N LYS A 96 -0.55 -9.06 9.95
CA LYS A 96 -1.72 -8.21 9.75
C LYS A 96 -1.41 -6.78 10.17
N ILE A 97 -1.67 -5.84 9.27
CA ILE A 97 -1.52 -4.40 9.48
C ILE A 97 -2.82 -3.84 10.04
N HIS A 98 -2.72 -3.07 11.11
CA HIS A 98 -3.81 -2.38 11.78
C HIS A 98 -3.85 -0.90 11.40
N ASN A 99 -4.98 -0.23 11.64
CA ASN A 99 -5.19 1.15 11.20
C ASN A 99 -4.22 2.17 11.83
N ASN A 100 -3.78 1.89 13.07
CA ASN A 100 -2.86 2.75 13.81
C ASN A 100 -1.39 2.37 13.59
N ASP A 101 -1.11 1.35 12.78
CA ASP A 101 0.27 1.01 12.47
C ASP A 101 0.92 2.12 11.65
N ARG A 102 2.20 2.33 11.91
CA ARG A 102 3.04 3.27 11.18
C ARG A 102 3.88 2.51 10.16
N ILE A 103 3.88 3.01 8.94
CA ILE A 103 4.68 2.52 7.83
C ILE A 103 5.96 3.34 7.80
N HIS A 104 7.11 2.68 7.76
CA HIS A 104 8.42 3.28 7.67
C HIS A 104 9.16 2.75 6.45
N LEU A 105 10.02 3.57 5.86
CA LEU A 105 11.03 3.05 4.94
C LEU A 105 12.09 2.29 5.75
N PRO A 106 12.61 1.17 5.23
CA PRO A 106 13.78 0.55 5.80
C PRO A 106 14.92 1.58 5.81
N ARG A 107 15.69 1.61 6.89
CA ARG A 107 16.90 2.44 6.94
C ARG A 107 17.86 1.93 5.87
N GLN A 108 18.11 2.74 4.85
CA GLN A 108 19.12 2.43 3.85
C GLN A 108 20.48 2.32 4.55
N LEU A 109 21.15 1.18 4.38
CA LEU A 109 22.53 1.00 4.83
C LEU A 109 23.41 1.86 3.93
N THR A 110 23.81 3.03 4.43
CA THR A 110 24.88 3.80 3.80
C THR A 110 26.16 3.00 3.94
N PHE A 111 26.65 2.43 2.84
CA PHE A 111 28.01 1.91 2.81
C PHE A 111 28.95 3.11 2.73
N ASP A 112 29.50 3.53 3.87
CA ASP A 112 30.64 4.44 3.91
C ASP A 112 31.83 3.72 3.25
N MET A 113 31.99 3.93 1.95
CA MET A 113 33.17 3.51 1.21
C MET A 113 34.33 4.40 1.66
N GLY A 114 34.94 4.00 2.78
CA GLY A 114 36.06 4.69 3.40
C GLY A 114 37.14 4.99 2.38
N LYS A 115 37.55 6.27 2.31
CA LYS A 115 38.70 6.73 1.55
C LYS A 115 39.88 5.78 1.79
N SER A 116 40.21 4.97 0.79
CA SER A 116 41.50 4.29 0.74
C SER A 116 42.56 5.38 0.68
N ARG A 117 43.28 5.57 1.79
CA ARG A 117 44.52 6.33 1.83
C ARG A 117 45.50 5.62 0.90
N ALA A 118 45.83 6.27 -0.21
CA ALA A 118 47.06 5.97 -0.92
C ALA A 118 48.15 6.87 -0.33
N ASP A 119 49.10 6.23 0.36
CA ASP A 119 50.44 6.73 0.66
C ASP A 119 51.18 7.15 -0.62
#